data_AF-A0A521K5Z4-F1
#
_entry.id   AF-A0A521K5Z4-F1
#
_cell.length_a   1.000
_cell.length_b   1.000
_cell.length_c   1.000
_cell.angle_alpha   90.00
_cell.angle_beta   90.00
_cell.angle_gamma   90.00
#
_symmetry.space_group_name_H-M   'P 1'
#
loop_
_entity.id
_entity.type
_entity.pdbx_description
1 polymer ?
#
loop_
_entity_poly.entity_id
_entity_poly.type
_entity_poly.pdbx_seq_one_letter_code
_entity_poly.pdbx_strand_id
1 'polypeptide(L)' 'MMREEAAALLRVHAHTLDRWRYTDEGPPYHQPRGKRGRVVYFRSELLAWLRGAA' A
#
# COMPACT_ATOMS: atom_id res chain seq x y z
N MET A 1 1.65 1.11 8.98
CA MET A 1 3.00 1.29 8.40
C MET A 1 2.96 2.29 7.26
N MET A 2 4.07 2.97 7.02
CA MET A 2 4.23 4.02 6.01
C MET A 2 4.55 3.41 4.64
N ARG A 3 4.47 4.24 3.60
CA ARG A 3 4.73 3.84 2.20
C ARG A 3 6.05 3.08 2.04
N GLU A 4 7.13 3.56 2.64
CA GLU A 4 8.47 2.95 2.47
C GLU A 4 8.55 1.56 3.11
N GLU A 5 7.98 1.39 4.31
CA GLU A 5 7.92 0.10 4.98
C GLU A 5 7.05 -0.90 4.20
N ALA A 6 5.91 -0.43 3.66
CA ALA A 6 5.03 -1.25 2.84
C ALA A 6 5.71 -1.68 1.53
N ALA A 7 6.44 -0.76 0.89
CA ALA A 7 7.21 -1.04 -0.32
C ALA A 7 8.33 -2.06 -0.07
N ALA A 8 9.05 -1.92 1.06
CA ALA A 8 10.05 -2.89 1.47
C ALA A 8 9.45 -4.29 1.73
N LEU A 9 8.28 -4.34 2.40
CA LEU A 9 7.58 -5.60 2.66
C LEU A 9 7.11 -6.28 1.37
N LEU A 10 6.63 -5.50 0.40
CA LEU A 10 6.18 -5.99 -0.90
C LEU A 10 7.30 -6.20 -1.92
N ARG A 11 8.55 -5.86 -1.57
CA ARG A 11 9.73 -5.90 -2.46
C ARG A 11 9.54 -5.12 -3.76
N VAL A 12 8.84 -3.99 -3.69
CA VAL A 12 8.65 -3.06 -4.82
C VAL A 12 9.20 -1.69 -4.48
N HIS A 13 9.37 -0.84 -5.49
CA HIS A 13 9.79 0.54 -5.27
C HIS A 13 8.64 1.36 -4.64
N ALA A 14 8.96 2.32 -3.77
CA ALA A 14 7.94 3.19 -3.17
C ALA A 14 7.12 3.96 -4.21
N HIS A 15 7.74 4.28 -5.35
CA HIS A 15 7.07 4.91 -6.50
C HIS A 15 6.05 3.97 -7.18
N THR A 16 6.31 2.66 -7.19
CA THR A 16 5.35 1.66 -7.69
C THR A 16 4.11 1.61 -6.81
N LEU A 17 4.29 1.66 -5.48
CA LEU A 17 3.18 1.75 -4.52
C LEU A 17 2.32 3.00 -4.74
N ASP A 18 2.98 4.12 -5.05
CA ASP A 18 2.32 5.40 -5.31
C ASP A 18 1.49 5.31 -6.59
N ARG A 19 2.07 4.78 -7.66
CA ARG A 19 1.36 4.50 -8.92
C ARG A 19 0.16 3.58 -8.72
N TRP A 20 0.33 2.47 -8.01
CA TRP A 20 -0.75 1.52 -7.74
C TRP A 20 -1.91 2.13 -6.96
N ARG A 21 -1.65 3.14 -6.12
CA ARG A 21 -2.71 3.91 -5.46
C ARG A 21 -3.54 4.75 -6.42
N TYR A 22 -2.94 5.25 -7.50
CA TYR A 22 -3.64 6.02 -8.51
C TYR A 22 -4.35 5.13 -9.54
N THR A 23 -3.84 3.93 -9.80
CA THR A 23 -4.42 2.97 -10.75
C THR A 23 -5.36 1.94 -10.11
N ASP A 24 -5.45 1.91 -8.78
CA ASP A 24 -6.25 0.96 -7.99
C ASP A 24 -5.83 -0.52 -8.16
N GLU A 25 -4.63 -0.78 -8.70
CA GLU A 25 -4.07 -2.13 -8.91
C GLU A 25 -3.30 -2.67 -7.68
N GLY A 26 -3.32 -1.93 -6.57
CA GLY A 26 -2.45 -2.14 -5.42
C GLY A 26 -3.10 -2.84 -4.22
N PRO A 27 -2.29 -3.05 -3.16
CA PRO A 27 -2.81 -3.47 -1.88
C PRO A 27 -3.73 -2.40 -1.26
N PRO A 28 -4.64 -2.81 -0.35
CA PRO A 28 -5.48 -1.88 0.39
C PRO A 28 -4.65 -0.83 1.13
N TYR A 29 -5.12 0.42 1.07
CA TYR A 29 -4.52 1.54 1.76
C TYR A 29 -5.58 2.34 2.51
N HIS A 30 -5.17 2.95 3.61
CA HIS A 30 -6.06 3.72 4.47
C HIS A 30 -5.62 5.17 4.52
N GLN A 31 -6.57 6.10 4.39
CA GLN A 31 -6.32 7.53 4.45
C GLN A 31 -7.37 8.23 5.34
N PRO A 32 -7.19 8.19 6.68
CA PRO A 32 -8.25 8.57 7.63
C PRO A 32 -8.63 10.06 7.63
N ARG A 33 -7.86 10.95 6.99
CA ARG A 33 -8.17 12.39 6.88
C ARG A 33 -8.37 12.88 5.43
N GLY A 34 -8.79 11.98 4.52
CA GLY A 34 -8.98 12.32 3.11
C GLY A 34 -7.68 12.85 2.45
N LYS A 35 -7.76 13.74 1.45
CA LYS A 35 -6.60 14.20 0.64
C LYS A 35 -5.40 14.76 1.43
N ARG A 36 -5.59 15.19 2.69
CA ARG A 36 -4.50 15.68 3.59
C ARG A 36 -4.02 14.64 4.60
N GLY A 37 -4.66 13.47 4.65
CA GLY A 37 -4.29 12.38 5.54
C GLY A 37 -3.05 11.66 5.07
N ARG A 38 -2.22 11.23 6.02
CA ARG A 38 -1.13 10.31 5.73
C ARG A 38 -1.70 8.97 5.28
N VAL A 39 -1.14 8.43 4.21
CA VAL A 39 -1.50 7.09 3.76
C VAL A 39 -0.79 6.07 4.63
N VAL A 40 -1.59 5.13 5.11
CA VAL A 40 -1.18 4.09 6.03
C VAL A 40 -1.57 2.74 5.44
N TYR A 41 -0.66 1.79 5.54
CA TYR A 41 -0.91 0.40 5.16
C TYR A 41 -0.99 -0.44 6.42
N PHE A 42 -1.94 -1.38 6.48
CA PHE A 42 -1.95 -2.41 7.50
C PHE A 42 -1.14 -3.60 7.02
N ARG A 43 -0.25 -4.09 7.88
CA ARG A 43 0.60 -5.23 7.58
C ARG A 43 -0.22 -6.48 7.24
N SER A 44 -1.32 -6.71 7.96
CA SER A 44 -2.25 -7.82 7.71
C SER A 44 -2.84 -7.78 6.30
N GLU A 45 -3.26 -6.61 5.83
CA GLU A 45 -3.82 -6.40 4.50
C GLU A 45 -2.77 -6.59 3.40
N LEU A 46 -1.56 -6.06 3.58
CA LEU A 46 -0.46 -6.27 2.63
C LEU A 46 -0.12 -7.76 2.48
N LEU A 47 -0.09 -8.49 3.60
CA LEU A 47 0.14 -9.94 3.60
C LEU A 47 -1.04 -10.72 3.02
N ALA A 48 -2.27 -10.23 3.16
CA ALA A 48 -3.44 -10.84 2.54
C ALA A 48 -3.41 -10.64 1.02
N TRP A 49 -3.05 -9.43 0.57
CA TRP A 49 -2.88 -9.11 -0.84
C TRP A 49 -1.77 -9.94 -1.49
N LEU A 50 -0.61 -10.10 -0.85
CA LEU A 50 0.44 -11.01 -1.31
C LEU A 50 -0.01 -12.47 -1.43
N ARG A 51 -0.99 -12.88 -0.62
CA ARG A 51 -1.56 -14.24 -0.65
C ARG A 51 -2.70 -14.40 -1.67
N GLY A 52 -3.27 -13.29 -2.14
CA GLY A 52 -4.39 -13.25 -3.09
C GLY A 52 -4.00 -12.74 -4.49
N ALA A 53 -2.73 -12.40 -4.72
CA ALA A 53 -2.16 -12.28 -6.05
C ALA A 53 -1.95 -13.70 -6.63
N ALA A 54 -3.06 -14.32 -7.05
CA ALA A 54 -3.12 -15.59 -7.76
C ALA A 54 -3.77 -15.36 -9.14
#